data_AF-A0A1Z2SF47-F1
#
_entry.id   AF-A0A1Z2SF47-F1
#
_cell.length_a   1.000
_cell.length_b   1.000
_cell.length_c   1.000
_cell.angle_alpha   90.00
_cell.angle_beta   90.00
_cell.angle_gamma   90.00
#
_symmetry.space_group_name_H-M   'P 1'
#
loop_
_entity.id
_entity.type
_entity.pdbx_description
1 polymer ?
#
loop_
_entity_poly.entity_id
_entity_poly.type
_entity_poly.pdbx_seq_one_letter_code
_entity_poly.pdbx_strand_id
1 'polypeptide(L)'
;MSQITFKNIETSRTITLDVNQRMLKSSGREIHIQDSAVLVSLHRLFTRKEGVVKYSDIACVVREQKSAFHMEDCPDGIIANKYIFKTRSILKNLMIDDLIVTVRGLGYKVSEKWLSIVDENKDEYQKDAFLNTITSIIDDCIKYSKDAEISHDKSGFSFIKPSKDKVLENFSRIDDCYNSFLTYYSEPGNSIELLELREKITKVLLYVIYWRVGDSLSDDKFRSDYKNELNLLLRQIKQAIDLMR
;
A
#
# COMPACT_ATOMS: atom_id res chain seq x y z
N MET A 1 -0.25 -7.03 -8.55
CA MET A 1 0.35 -7.91 -7.53
C MET A 1 1.03 -9.06 -8.26
N SER A 2 2.34 -8.95 -8.51
CA SER A 2 3.12 -9.98 -9.21
C SER A 2 3.73 -10.99 -8.24
N GLN A 3 3.97 -10.60 -6.98
CA GLN A 3 4.52 -11.45 -5.94
C GLN A 3 3.60 -11.46 -4.73
N ILE A 4 3.52 -12.59 -4.02
CA ILE A 4 2.79 -12.71 -2.76
C ILE A 4 3.65 -13.51 -1.79
N THR A 5 3.98 -12.91 -0.66
CA THR A 5 4.85 -13.53 0.35
C THR A 5 4.08 -13.88 1.62
N PHE A 6 4.38 -15.05 2.20
CA PHE A 6 3.90 -15.48 3.52
C PHE A 6 5.10 -15.77 4.43
N LYS A 7 4.93 -15.52 5.73
CA LYS A 7 5.87 -15.88 6.79
C LYS A 7 5.20 -16.83 7.78
N ASN A 8 5.89 -17.92 8.08
CA ASN A 8 5.46 -18.86 9.12
C ASN A 8 5.80 -18.30 10.50
N ILE A 9 4.82 -18.28 11.41
CA ILE A 9 4.96 -17.71 12.76
C ILE A 9 5.93 -18.53 13.62
N GLU A 10 5.88 -19.86 13.51
CA GLU A 10 6.64 -20.78 14.37
C GLU A 10 8.11 -20.92 13.94
N THR A 11 8.35 -20.94 12.63
CA THR A 11 9.68 -21.23 12.04
C THR A 11 10.36 -20.01 11.44
N SER A 12 9.67 -18.87 11.35
CA SER A 12 10.11 -17.66 10.64
C SER A 12 10.44 -17.87 9.15
N ARG A 13 10.13 -19.04 8.57
CA ARG A 13 10.34 -19.32 7.15
C ARG A 13 9.43 -18.45 6.30
N THR A 14 9.94 -18.05 5.14
CA THR A 14 9.18 -17.29 4.15
C THR A 14 8.92 -18.12 2.90
N ILE A 15 7.76 -17.93 2.30
CA ILE A 15 7.43 -18.45 0.98
C ILE A 15 6.90 -17.32 0.11
N THR A 16 7.47 -17.16 -1.07
CA THR A 16 7.09 -16.15 -2.05
C THR A 16 6.60 -16.82 -3.32
N LEU A 17 5.38 -16.48 -3.75
CA LEU A 17 4.84 -16.85 -5.04
C LEU A 17 5.04 -15.69 -6.01
N ASP A 18 5.83 -15.88 -7.06
CA ASP A 18 5.93 -14.95 -8.19
C ASP A 18 5.08 -15.48 -9.35
N VAL A 19 3.99 -14.76 -9.64
CA VAL A 19 3.01 -15.12 -10.66
C VAL A 19 3.55 -14.88 -12.07
N ASN A 20 4.36 -13.83 -12.26
CA ASN A 20 4.93 -13.45 -13.55
C ASN A 20 6.01 -14.43 -13.99
N GLN A 21 6.90 -14.79 -13.06
CA GLN A 21 7.96 -15.77 -13.26
C GLN A 21 7.47 -17.22 -13.07
N ARG A 22 6.20 -17.40 -12.68
CA ARG A 22 5.54 -18.70 -12.42
C ARG A 22 6.34 -19.56 -11.46
N MET A 23 6.83 -18.99 -10.35
CA MET A 23 7.75 -19.68 -9.45
C MET A 23 7.40 -19.50 -7.97
N LEU A 24 7.78 -20.49 -7.18
CA LEU A 24 7.76 -20.42 -5.72
C LEU A 24 9.20 -20.39 -5.19
N LYS A 25 9.44 -19.50 -4.23
CA LYS A 25 10.73 -19.34 -3.55
C LYS A 25 10.56 -19.54 -2.05
N SER A 26 11.47 -20.28 -1.43
CA SER A 26 11.53 -20.44 0.03
C SER A 26 12.93 -20.86 0.46
N SER A 27 13.51 -20.18 1.46
CA SER A 27 14.80 -20.53 2.09
C SER A 27 15.92 -20.90 1.10
N GLY A 28 16.10 -20.07 0.05
CA GLY A 28 17.13 -20.28 -0.98
C GLY A 28 16.83 -21.36 -2.01
N ARG A 29 15.64 -21.97 -1.98
CA ARG A 29 15.15 -22.90 -3.01
C ARG A 29 14.12 -22.21 -3.88
N GLU A 30 14.19 -22.51 -5.17
CA GLU A 30 13.28 -21.99 -6.18
C GLU A 30 12.70 -23.14 -7.00
N ILE A 31 11.39 -23.13 -7.22
CA ILE A 31 10.70 -24.12 -8.04
C ILE A 31 9.82 -23.41 -9.05
N HIS A 32 10.01 -23.75 -10.33
CA HIS A 32 9.16 -23.28 -11.41
C HIS A 32 7.89 -24.14 -11.54
N ILE A 33 6.74 -23.49 -11.65
CA ILE A 33 5.42 -24.13 -11.77
C ILE A 33 5.03 -24.18 -13.24
N GLN A 34 5.18 -25.38 -13.83
CA GLN A 34 4.81 -25.60 -15.24
C GLN A 34 3.30 -25.74 -15.46
N ASP A 35 2.57 -26.26 -14.47
CA ASP A 35 1.14 -26.52 -14.60
C ASP A 35 0.32 -25.25 -14.30
N SER A 36 -0.21 -24.60 -15.34
CA SER A 36 -1.00 -23.35 -15.22
C SER A 36 -2.14 -23.45 -14.21
N ALA A 37 -2.83 -24.60 -14.14
CA ALA A 37 -3.93 -24.80 -13.21
C ALA A 37 -3.45 -24.81 -11.74
N VAL A 38 -2.24 -25.33 -11.50
CA VAL A 38 -1.60 -25.31 -10.17
C VAL A 38 -1.21 -23.89 -9.80
N LEU A 39 -0.61 -23.13 -10.74
CA LEU A 39 -0.24 -21.73 -10.52
C LEU A 39 -1.46 -20.87 -10.15
N VAL A 40 -2.56 -20.98 -10.91
CA VAL A 40 -3.78 -20.19 -10.64
C VAL A 40 -4.44 -20.62 -9.33
N SER A 41 -4.41 -21.91 -9.00
CA SER A 41 -4.91 -22.41 -7.71
C SER A 41 -4.11 -21.87 -6.52
N LEU A 42 -2.77 -21.85 -6.64
CA LEU A 42 -1.88 -21.24 -5.65
C LEU A 42 -2.15 -19.75 -5.50
N HIS A 43 -2.22 -19.02 -6.62
CA HIS A 43 -2.52 -17.60 -6.60
C HIS A 43 -3.84 -17.31 -5.88
N ARG A 44 -4.92 -18.04 -6.19
CA ARG A 44 -6.21 -17.88 -5.49
C ARG A 44 -6.12 -18.15 -3.98
N LEU A 45 -5.39 -19.19 -3.57
CA LEU A 45 -5.16 -19.48 -2.15
C LEU A 45 -4.38 -18.34 -1.45
N PHE A 46 -3.40 -17.77 -2.14
CA PHE A 46 -2.53 -16.72 -1.60
C PHE A 46 -3.23 -15.35 -1.55
N THR A 47 -4.17 -15.07 -2.45
CA THR A 47 -4.93 -13.80 -2.47
C THR A 47 -6.09 -13.77 -1.47
N ARG A 48 -6.75 -14.91 -1.20
CA ARG A 48 -7.88 -14.98 -0.25
C ARG A 48 -7.39 -15.20 1.18
N LYS A 49 -7.11 -14.10 1.89
CA LYS A 49 -6.49 -14.09 3.24
C LYS A 49 -7.27 -14.85 4.33
N GLU A 50 -8.60 -14.89 4.27
CA GLU A 50 -9.42 -15.45 5.37
C GLU A 50 -10.54 -16.40 4.87
N GLY A 51 -10.65 -16.59 3.56
CA GLY A 51 -11.76 -17.35 2.94
C GLY A 51 -11.36 -18.77 2.56
N VAL A 52 -12.25 -19.73 2.80
CA VAL A 52 -12.12 -21.08 2.23
C VAL A 52 -12.31 -21.01 0.71
N VAL A 53 -11.32 -21.50 -0.04
CA VAL A 53 -11.44 -21.73 -1.48
C VAL A 53 -12.23 -23.03 -1.67
N LYS A 54 -13.43 -22.91 -2.23
CA LYS A 54 -14.35 -24.04 -2.40
C LYS A 54 -13.82 -25.05 -3.41
N TYR A 55 -14.23 -26.32 -3.27
CA TYR A 55 -13.90 -27.35 -4.27
C TYR A 55 -14.33 -26.95 -5.69
N SER A 56 -15.52 -26.37 -5.83
CA SER A 56 -16.06 -25.85 -7.10
C SER A 56 -15.17 -24.77 -7.72
N ASP A 57 -14.61 -23.87 -6.90
CA ASP A 57 -13.77 -22.77 -7.36
C ASP A 57 -12.46 -23.30 -7.97
N ILE A 58 -11.87 -24.34 -7.36
CA ILE A 58 -10.64 -24.98 -7.84
C ILE A 58 -10.93 -25.80 -9.09
N ALA A 59 -12.02 -26.57 -9.08
CA ALA A 59 -12.42 -27.37 -10.23
C ALA A 59 -12.71 -26.50 -11.47
N CYS A 60 -13.36 -25.35 -11.26
CA CYS A 60 -13.60 -24.35 -12.31
C CYS A 60 -12.28 -23.87 -12.93
N VAL A 61 -11.32 -23.43 -12.09
CA VAL A 61 -9.98 -23.02 -12.57
C VAL A 61 -9.30 -24.12 -13.38
N VAL A 62 -9.37 -25.36 -12.92
CA VAL A 62 -8.75 -26.48 -13.63
C VAL A 62 -9.39 -26.69 -15.01
N ARG A 63 -10.72 -26.64 -15.10
CA ARG A 63 -11.45 -26.79 -16.36
C ARG A 63 -11.24 -25.62 -17.32
N GLU A 64 -11.02 -24.40 -16.81
CA GLU A 64 -10.66 -23.24 -17.63
C GLU A 64 -9.21 -23.35 -18.17
N GLN A 65 -8.29 -23.91 -17.38
CA GLN A 65 -6.85 -23.94 -17.68
C GLN A 65 -6.40 -25.23 -18.39
N LYS A 66 -7.26 -26.24 -18.50
CA LYS A 66 -7.01 -27.51 -19.20
C LYS A 66 -8.15 -27.74 -20.18
N SER A 67 -7.90 -28.40 -21.31
CA SER A 67 -8.99 -28.78 -22.22
C SER A 67 -10.04 -29.60 -21.46
N ALA A 68 -11.31 -29.18 -21.55
CA ALA A 68 -12.43 -29.77 -20.82
C ALA A 68 -12.73 -31.23 -21.22
N PHE A 69 -12.13 -31.69 -22.33
CA PHE A 69 -12.41 -32.96 -23.03
C PHE A 69 -12.33 -34.25 -22.20
N HIS A 70 -11.88 -34.21 -20.94
CA HIS A 70 -11.85 -35.37 -20.03
C HIS A 70 -12.31 -35.08 -18.59
N MET A 71 -12.99 -33.96 -18.33
CA MET A 71 -13.36 -33.53 -16.96
C MET A 71 -14.82 -33.08 -16.79
N GLU A 72 -15.66 -33.24 -17.81
CA GLU A 72 -17.07 -32.83 -17.80
C GLU A 72 -17.88 -33.60 -16.74
N ASP A 73 -17.66 -34.92 -16.63
CA ASP A 73 -18.40 -35.78 -15.67
C ASP A 73 -17.68 -35.99 -14.33
N CYS A 74 -16.54 -35.34 -14.10
CA CYS A 74 -15.75 -35.57 -12.89
C CYS A 74 -16.21 -34.65 -11.74
N PRO A 75 -16.56 -35.19 -10.56
CA PRO A 75 -16.95 -34.39 -9.41
C PRO A 75 -15.89 -33.36 -9.00
N ASP A 76 -16.33 -32.15 -8.65
CA ASP A 76 -15.44 -31.03 -8.28
C ASP A 76 -14.46 -31.39 -7.17
N GLY A 77 -14.91 -32.17 -6.18
CA GLY A 77 -14.06 -32.63 -5.09
C GLY A 77 -12.89 -33.48 -5.56
N ILE A 78 -13.07 -34.34 -6.57
CA ILE A 78 -12.01 -35.20 -7.11
C ILE A 78 -10.97 -34.35 -7.86
N ILE A 79 -11.44 -33.41 -8.70
CA ILE A 79 -10.56 -32.50 -9.43
C ILE A 79 -9.75 -31.66 -8.44
N ALA A 80 -10.42 -31.02 -7.49
CA ALA A 80 -9.77 -30.17 -6.49
C ALA A 80 -8.76 -30.95 -5.63
N ASN A 81 -9.11 -32.15 -5.16
CA ASN A 81 -8.20 -33.01 -4.41
C ASN A 81 -6.92 -33.33 -5.21
N LYS A 82 -7.07 -33.70 -6.49
CA LYS A 82 -5.93 -34.02 -7.36
C LYS A 82 -4.98 -32.84 -7.53
N TYR A 83 -5.52 -31.64 -7.75
CA TYR A 83 -4.69 -30.46 -7.97
C TYR A 83 -4.09 -29.90 -6.69
N ILE A 84 -4.80 -29.95 -5.56
CA ILE A 84 -4.20 -29.60 -4.27
C ILE A 84 -3.13 -30.60 -3.84
N PHE A 85 -3.29 -31.88 -4.17
CA PHE A 85 -2.23 -32.86 -3.95
C PHE A 85 -0.95 -32.50 -4.75
N LYS A 86 -1.09 -32.15 -6.04
CA LYS A 86 0.03 -31.64 -6.84
C LYS A 86 0.66 -30.40 -6.20
N THR A 87 -0.16 -29.44 -5.78
CA THR A 87 0.32 -28.22 -5.12
C THR A 87 1.10 -28.54 -3.85
N ARG A 88 0.59 -29.41 -2.97
CA ARG A 88 1.28 -29.84 -1.75
C ARG A 88 2.59 -30.57 -2.07
N SER A 89 2.65 -31.35 -3.14
CA SER A 89 3.90 -31.98 -3.58
C SER A 89 4.97 -30.94 -3.96
N ILE A 90 4.58 -29.84 -4.61
CA ILE A 90 5.49 -28.74 -4.93
C ILE A 90 5.97 -28.05 -3.64
N LEU A 91 5.06 -27.76 -2.71
CA LEU A 91 5.39 -27.14 -1.42
C LEU A 91 6.31 -28.03 -0.58
N LYS A 92 6.11 -29.34 -0.60
CA LYS A 92 6.98 -30.31 0.07
C LYS A 92 8.43 -30.28 -0.43
N ASN A 93 8.63 -30.05 -1.73
CA ASN A 93 9.98 -29.86 -2.29
C ASN A 93 10.67 -28.59 -1.73
N LEU A 94 9.89 -27.59 -1.32
CA LEU A 94 10.32 -26.39 -0.59
C LEU A 94 10.39 -26.59 0.93
N MET A 95 10.19 -27.82 1.42
CA MET A 95 10.15 -28.15 2.85
C MET A 95 9.00 -27.44 3.59
N ILE A 96 7.85 -27.30 2.92
CA ILE A 96 6.64 -26.67 3.46
C ILE A 96 5.50 -27.69 3.39
N ASP A 97 5.09 -28.23 4.53
CA ASP A 97 4.08 -29.29 4.61
C ASP A 97 2.72 -28.77 5.12
N ASP A 98 2.71 -27.65 5.82
CA ASP A 98 1.58 -27.18 6.63
C ASP A 98 0.86 -25.95 6.07
N LEU A 99 1.26 -25.44 4.90
CA LEU A 99 0.70 -24.22 4.33
C LEU A 99 -0.78 -24.34 3.94
N ILE A 100 -1.21 -25.48 3.39
CA ILE A 100 -2.58 -25.68 2.88
C ILE A 100 -3.33 -26.65 3.79
N VAL A 101 -4.42 -26.19 4.40
CA VAL A 101 -5.29 -26.99 5.28
C VAL A 101 -6.59 -27.36 4.56
N THR A 102 -7.06 -28.58 4.79
CA THR A 102 -8.34 -29.06 4.25
C THR A 102 -9.48 -28.70 5.20
N VAL A 103 -10.54 -28.09 4.67
CA VAL A 103 -11.81 -27.87 5.38
C VAL A 103 -12.83 -28.88 4.84
N ARG A 104 -13.11 -29.93 5.63
CA ARG A 104 -13.92 -31.08 5.20
C ARG A 104 -15.29 -30.62 4.67
N GLY A 105 -15.66 -31.12 3.50
CA GLY A 105 -16.93 -30.81 2.84
C GLY A 105 -17.03 -29.43 2.20
N LEU A 106 -16.01 -28.57 2.35
CA LEU A 106 -16.04 -27.20 1.81
C LEU A 106 -14.92 -26.94 0.80
N GLY A 107 -13.66 -27.26 1.15
CA GLY A 107 -12.52 -26.96 0.29
C GLY A 107 -11.21 -26.81 1.06
N TYR A 108 -10.45 -25.75 0.77
CA TYR A 108 -9.12 -25.53 1.31
C TYR A 108 -8.88 -24.09 1.73
N LYS A 109 -8.02 -23.89 2.71
CA LYS A 109 -7.54 -22.57 3.13
C LYS A 109 -6.04 -22.60 3.42
N VAL A 110 -5.43 -21.42 3.45
CA VAL A 110 -4.08 -21.26 3.99
C VAL A 110 -4.13 -21.45 5.51
N SER A 111 -3.12 -22.12 6.07
CA SER A 111 -2.98 -22.33 7.50
C SER A 111 -2.76 -21.01 8.24
N GLU A 112 -3.38 -20.86 9.40
CA GLU A 112 -3.24 -19.69 10.28
C GLU A 112 -1.80 -19.51 10.78
N LYS A 113 -0.96 -20.54 10.67
CA LYS A 113 0.49 -20.47 10.96
C LYS A 113 1.26 -19.62 9.96
N TRP A 114 0.67 -19.31 8.80
CA TRP A 114 1.31 -18.56 7.72
C TRP A 114 0.61 -17.22 7.54
N LEU A 115 1.29 -16.15 7.88
CA LEU A 115 0.79 -14.78 7.74
C LEU A 115 1.27 -14.18 6.43
N SER A 116 0.36 -13.58 5.67
CA SER A 116 0.73 -12.81 4.48
C SER A 116 1.58 -11.62 4.92
N ILE A 117 2.83 -11.58 4.45
CA ILE A 117 3.63 -10.37 4.46
C ILE A 117 2.99 -9.49 3.41
N VAL A 118 2.40 -8.38 3.83
CA VAL A 118 1.77 -7.42 2.93
C VAL A 118 2.89 -6.84 2.05
N ASP A 119 2.73 -7.03 0.73
CA ASP A 119 3.58 -6.53 -0.34
C ASP A 119 4.08 -5.09 -0.11
N GLU A 120 5.37 -4.86 -0.37
CA GLU A 120 6.03 -3.55 -0.48
C GLU A 120 5.26 -2.57 -1.41
N ASN A 121 4.42 -3.08 -2.33
CA ASN A 121 3.57 -2.25 -3.19
C ASN A 121 2.47 -1.45 -2.45
N LYS A 122 2.05 -1.88 -1.25
CA LYS A 122 1.13 -1.06 -0.43
C LYS A 122 1.88 0.09 0.25
N ASP A 123 3.15 -0.12 0.57
CA ASP A 123 4.01 0.89 1.18
C ASP A 123 4.20 2.06 0.21
N GLU A 124 4.67 1.77 -1.01
CA GLU A 124 4.82 2.78 -2.07
C GLU A 124 3.47 3.45 -2.41
N TYR A 125 2.38 2.69 -2.51
CA TYR A 125 1.06 3.28 -2.78
C TYR A 125 0.59 4.24 -1.68
N GLN A 126 0.85 3.94 -0.40
CA GLN A 126 0.46 4.83 0.71
C GLN A 126 1.35 6.06 0.77
N LYS A 127 2.66 5.92 0.54
CA LYS A 127 3.60 7.05 0.39
C LYS A 127 3.18 7.95 -0.77
N ASP A 128 2.88 7.37 -1.92
CA ASP A 128 2.43 8.10 -3.11
C ASP A 128 1.08 8.78 -2.87
N ALA A 129 0.11 8.09 -2.27
CA ALA A 129 -1.19 8.69 -1.95
C ALA A 129 -1.07 9.88 -0.99
N PHE A 130 -0.22 9.76 0.03
CA PHE A 130 0.09 10.85 0.95
C PHE A 130 0.77 12.02 0.23
N LEU A 131 1.83 11.74 -0.54
CA LEU A 131 2.58 12.75 -1.29
C LEU A 131 1.73 13.48 -2.32
N ASN A 132 0.87 12.76 -3.05
CA ASN A 132 -0.05 13.33 -4.03
C ASN A 132 -1.07 14.25 -3.35
N THR A 133 -1.58 13.86 -2.18
CA THR A 133 -2.53 14.67 -1.41
C THR A 133 -1.88 15.97 -0.92
N ILE A 134 -0.71 15.89 -0.29
CA ILE A 134 0.04 17.07 0.18
C ILE A 134 0.44 17.97 -0.98
N THR A 135 0.90 17.39 -2.11
CA THR A 135 1.24 18.14 -3.33
C THR A 135 0.03 18.92 -3.83
N SER A 136 -1.14 18.27 -3.94
CA SER A 136 -2.36 18.92 -4.39
C SER A 136 -2.80 20.05 -3.46
N ILE A 137 -2.71 19.87 -2.14
CA ILE A 137 -3.04 20.93 -1.18
C ILE A 137 -2.12 22.14 -1.35
N ILE A 138 -0.82 21.90 -1.52
CA ILE A 138 0.17 22.95 -1.75
C ILE A 138 -0.10 23.69 -3.07
N ASP A 139 -0.37 22.96 -4.15
CA ASP A 139 -0.69 23.54 -5.45
C ASP A 139 -1.96 24.40 -5.40
N ASP A 140 -3.00 23.92 -4.72
CA ASP A 140 -4.24 24.65 -4.49
C ASP A 140 -4.00 25.94 -3.71
N CYS A 141 -3.13 25.91 -2.70
CA CYS A 141 -2.77 27.09 -1.91
C CYS A 141 -1.93 28.10 -2.70
N ILE A 142 -0.96 27.63 -3.50
CA ILE A 142 -0.18 28.48 -4.41
C ILE A 142 -1.12 29.14 -5.42
N LYS A 143 -2.09 28.39 -5.96
CA LYS A 143 -3.09 28.93 -6.88
C LYS A 143 -3.98 29.96 -6.20
N TYR A 144 -4.53 29.66 -5.04
CA TYR A 144 -5.31 30.59 -4.23
C TYR A 144 -4.53 31.88 -3.93
N SER A 145 -3.24 31.75 -3.62
CA SER A 145 -2.36 32.87 -3.33
C SER A 145 -2.08 33.77 -4.53
N LYS A 146 -2.57 33.49 -5.74
CA LYS A 146 -2.46 34.44 -6.87
C LYS A 146 -3.55 35.50 -6.82
N ASP A 147 -4.73 35.07 -6.37
CA ASP A 147 -5.95 35.88 -6.40
C ASP A 147 -6.32 36.41 -5.00
N ALA A 148 -5.70 35.88 -3.94
CA ALA A 148 -5.95 36.31 -2.57
C ALA A 148 -5.41 37.72 -2.28
N GLU A 149 -6.22 38.54 -1.62
CA GLU A 149 -5.82 39.86 -1.11
C GLU A 149 -4.69 39.72 -0.07
N ILE A 150 -3.63 40.51 -0.23
CA ILE A 150 -2.54 40.60 0.74
C ILE A 150 -2.83 41.80 1.65
N SER A 151 -2.89 41.53 2.94
CA SER A 151 -3.02 42.58 3.95
C SER A 151 -1.62 42.98 4.43
N HIS A 152 -1.37 44.28 4.49
CA HIS A 152 -0.15 44.84 5.09
C HIS A 152 -0.48 45.47 6.44
N ASP A 153 0.23 45.06 7.48
CA ASP A 153 0.11 45.65 8.80
C ASP A 153 1.14 46.76 9.02
N LYS A 154 0.81 47.71 9.89
CA LYS A 154 1.68 48.84 10.28
C LYS A 154 2.95 48.39 11.00
N SER A 155 2.98 47.15 11.50
CA SER A 155 4.14 46.50 12.09
C SER A 155 5.21 46.09 11.07
N GLY A 156 4.93 46.23 9.76
CA GLY A 156 5.86 45.81 8.71
C GLY A 156 5.74 44.33 8.35
N PHE A 157 4.60 43.69 8.65
CA PHE A 157 4.29 42.34 8.22
C PHE A 157 3.20 42.33 7.14
N SER A 158 3.36 41.43 6.17
CA SER A 158 2.36 41.09 5.16
C SER A 158 1.74 39.74 5.48
N PHE A 159 0.43 39.59 5.26
CA PHE A 159 -0.24 38.31 5.44
C PHE A 159 -1.34 38.01 4.44
N ILE A 160 -1.50 36.71 4.13
CA ILE A 160 -2.64 36.16 3.40
C ILE A 160 -3.55 35.48 4.41
N LYS A 161 -4.80 35.92 4.46
CA LYS A 161 -5.85 35.29 5.27
C LYS A 161 -6.70 34.36 4.39
N PRO A 162 -6.63 33.03 4.58
CA PRO A 162 -7.51 32.11 3.88
C PRO A 162 -8.96 32.26 4.35
N SER A 163 -9.91 31.99 3.46
CA SER A 163 -11.33 31.93 3.81
C SER A 163 -11.62 30.74 4.72
N LYS A 164 -12.64 30.85 5.58
CA LYS A 164 -13.02 29.78 6.52
C LYS A 164 -13.27 28.45 5.81
N ASP A 165 -13.89 28.48 4.64
CA ASP A 165 -14.19 27.27 3.86
C ASP A 165 -12.90 26.60 3.37
N LYS A 166 -11.92 27.38 2.90
CA LYS A 166 -10.62 26.85 2.48
C LYS A 166 -9.83 26.27 3.65
N VAL A 167 -9.90 26.91 4.81
CA VAL A 167 -9.30 26.41 6.06
C VAL A 167 -9.87 25.04 6.42
N LEU A 168 -11.20 24.89 6.43
CA LEU A 168 -11.87 23.64 6.78
C LEU A 168 -11.60 22.53 5.75
N GLU A 169 -11.64 22.86 4.45
CA GLU A 169 -11.33 21.94 3.36
C GLU A 169 -9.91 21.38 3.51
N ASN A 170 -8.92 22.27 3.68
CA ASN A 170 -7.53 21.87 3.82
C ASN A 170 -7.27 21.09 5.12
N PHE A 171 -7.92 21.47 6.22
CA PHE A 171 -7.82 20.75 7.49
C PHE A 171 -8.27 19.30 7.34
N SER A 172 -9.47 19.07 6.79
CA SER A 172 -10.00 17.72 6.58
C SER A 172 -9.06 16.90 5.71
N ARG A 173 -8.61 17.45 4.58
CA ARG A 173 -7.73 16.73 3.64
C ARG A 173 -6.41 16.32 4.30
N ILE A 174 -5.82 17.19 5.13
CA ILE A 174 -4.57 16.88 5.82
C ILE A 174 -4.79 15.89 6.95
N ASP A 175 -5.83 16.08 7.76
CA ASP A 175 -6.14 15.17 8.87
C ASP A 175 -6.42 13.75 8.37
N ASP A 176 -7.25 13.62 7.33
CA ASP A 176 -7.57 12.34 6.71
C ASP A 176 -6.33 11.64 6.13
N CYS A 177 -5.49 12.36 5.38
CA CYS A 177 -4.29 11.76 4.78
C CYS A 177 -3.22 11.44 5.83
N TYR A 178 -3.04 12.28 6.84
CA TYR A 178 -2.03 12.08 7.88
C TYR A 178 -2.42 10.95 8.83
N ASN A 179 -3.68 10.85 9.25
CA ASN A 179 -4.17 9.71 10.05
C ASN A 179 -4.05 8.39 9.27
N SER A 180 -4.41 8.40 7.99
CA SER A 180 -4.25 7.23 7.11
C SER A 180 -2.78 6.83 7.02
N PHE A 181 -1.87 7.78 6.85
CA PHE A 181 -0.43 7.53 6.80
C PHE A 181 0.10 6.96 8.12
N LEU A 182 -0.21 7.59 9.26
CA LEU A 182 0.26 7.15 10.57
C LEU A 182 -0.18 5.73 10.92
N THR A 183 -1.35 5.30 10.48
CA THR A 183 -1.85 3.93 10.68
C THR A 183 -0.89 2.87 10.09
N TYR A 184 -0.13 3.21 9.06
CA TYR A 184 0.84 2.31 8.42
C TYR A 184 2.27 2.49 8.93
N TYR A 185 2.68 3.69 9.34
CA TYR A 185 4.08 4.01 9.66
C TYR A 185 4.41 4.17 11.14
N SER A 186 3.42 4.05 12.04
CA SER A 186 3.62 4.25 13.49
C SER A 186 4.38 3.12 14.21
N GLU A 187 4.94 2.14 13.49
CA GLU A 187 5.68 1.03 14.09
C GLU A 187 7.07 1.44 14.62
N PRO A 188 7.63 0.72 15.62
CA PRO A 188 8.96 1.00 16.17
C PRO A 188 10.04 0.77 15.10
N GLY A 189 10.53 1.85 14.51
CA GLY A 189 11.53 1.80 13.42
C GLY A 189 11.67 3.10 12.64
N ASN A 190 10.59 3.90 12.58
CA ASN A 190 10.52 5.18 11.85
C ASN A 190 10.47 6.41 12.78
N SER A 191 10.82 6.27 14.06
CA SER A 191 10.55 7.29 15.07
C SER A 191 11.21 8.64 14.80
N ILE A 192 12.41 8.65 14.21
CA ILE A 192 13.16 9.88 13.90
C ILE A 192 12.53 10.55 12.67
N GLU A 193 12.29 9.77 11.63
CA GLU A 193 11.69 10.22 10.37
C GLU A 193 10.27 10.74 10.60
N LEU A 194 9.50 10.11 11.50
CA LEU A 194 8.16 10.58 11.90
C LEU A 194 8.21 11.91 12.65
N LEU A 195 9.21 12.11 13.51
CA LEU A 195 9.41 13.39 14.19
C LEU A 195 9.73 14.52 13.19
N GLU A 196 10.60 14.24 12.23
CA GLU A 196 10.93 15.17 11.15
C GLU A 196 9.72 15.47 10.27
N LEU A 197 9.01 14.42 9.82
CA LEU A 197 7.80 14.54 8.99
C LEU A 197 6.73 15.37 9.71
N ARG A 198 6.50 15.12 11.00
CA ARG A 198 5.57 15.90 11.83
C ARG A 198 5.93 17.38 11.83
N GLU A 199 7.21 17.73 11.99
CA GLU A 199 7.66 19.12 11.95
C GLU A 199 7.36 19.78 10.59
N LYS A 200 7.61 19.07 9.48
CA LYS A 200 7.36 19.60 8.13
C LYS A 200 5.87 19.76 7.85
N ILE A 201 5.05 18.78 8.21
CA ILE A 201 3.60 18.83 8.06
C ILE A 201 3.00 19.94 8.92
N THR A 202 3.52 20.16 10.13
CA THR A 202 3.10 21.28 10.99
C THR A 202 3.36 22.64 10.32
N LYS A 203 4.51 22.80 9.65
CA LYS A 203 4.82 24.01 8.88
C LYS A 203 3.89 24.19 7.68
N VAL A 204 3.55 23.11 6.97
CA VAL A 204 2.54 23.15 5.89
C VAL A 204 1.19 23.59 6.46
N LEU A 205 0.73 23.01 7.57
CA LEU A 205 -0.52 23.38 8.25
C LEU A 205 -0.56 24.89 8.56
N LEU A 206 0.53 25.47 9.08
CA LEU A 206 0.62 26.90 9.34
C LEU A 206 0.41 27.77 8.09
N TYR A 207 0.91 27.34 6.94
CA TYR A 207 0.79 28.08 5.69
C TYR A 207 -0.50 27.86 4.92
N VAL A 208 -1.20 26.77 5.21
CA VAL A 208 -2.36 26.29 4.43
C VAL A 208 -3.69 26.52 5.17
N ILE A 209 -3.66 26.47 6.50
CA ILE A 209 -4.85 26.56 7.39
C ILE A 209 -4.86 27.89 8.15
N TYR A 210 -3.69 28.40 8.52
CA TYR A 210 -3.56 29.63 9.28
C TYR A 210 -3.13 30.79 8.38
N TRP A 211 -2.18 31.60 8.82
CA TRP A 211 -1.69 32.75 8.06
C TRP A 211 -0.27 32.48 7.58
N ARG A 212 0.03 32.78 6.31
CA ARG A 212 1.40 33.16 5.99
C ARG A 212 1.60 34.57 6.51
N VAL A 213 2.48 34.73 7.50
CA VAL A 213 2.98 36.03 7.95
C VAL A 213 4.42 36.14 7.50
N GLY A 214 4.78 37.21 6.80
CA GLY A 214 6.15 37.45 6.35
C GLY A 214 6.48 38.94 6.37
N ASP A 215 7.73 39.28 6.13
CA ASP A 215 8.16 40.69 6.11
C ASP A 215 7.39 41.50 5.05
N SER A 216 7.32 42.81 5.26
CA SER A 216 6.71 43.76 4.34
C SER A 216 7.48 43.79 3.02
N LEU A 217 7.04 42.95 2.10
CA LEU A 217 7.51 42.83 0.73
C LEU A 217 6.41 43.33 -0.23
N SER A 218 6.78 43.65 -1.47
CA SER A 218 5.78 43.80 -2.52
C SER A 218 4.96 42.51 -2.67
N ASP A 219 3.70 42.64 -3.07
CA ASP A 219 2.80 41.51 -3.26
C ASP A 219 3.42 40.40 -4.12
N ASP A 220 4.05 40.76 -5.24
CA ASP A 220 4.71 39.82 -6.14
C ASP A 220 5.82 39.03 -5.43
N LYS A 221 6.63 39.72 -4.61
CA LYS A 221 7.73 39.09 -3.89
C LYS A 221 7.20 38.23 -2.74
N PHE A 222 6.18 38.68 -2.03
CA PHE A 222 5.51 37.90 -0.99
C PHE A 222 4.92 36.59 -1.56
N ARG A 223 4.23 36.65 -2.71
CA ARG A 223 3.68 35.47 -3.40
C ARG A 223 4.78 34.54 -3.90
N SER A 224 5.87 35.10 -4.41
CA SER A 224 7.05 34.32 -4.82
C SER A 224 7.66 33.57 -3.64
N ASP A 225 7.87 34.23 -2.51
CA ASP A 225 8.46 33.63 -1.31
C ASP A 225 7.53 32.55 -0.72
N TYR A 226 6.23 32.83 -0.64
CA TYR A 226 5.23 31.83 -0.23
C TYR A 226 5.28 30.57 -1.10
N LYS A 227 5.30 30.73 -2.43
CA LYS A 227 5.42 29.62 -3.37
C LYS A 227 6.72 28.84 -3.17
N ASN A 228 7.84 29.53 -3.01
CA ASN A 228 9.15 28.90 -2.87
C ASN A 228 9.26 28.10 -1.58
N GLU A 229 8.75 28.64 -0.47
CA GLU A 229 8.74 27.96 0.83
C GLU A 229 7.86 26.71 0.83
N LEU A 230 6.65 26.78 0.27
CA LEU A 230 5.79 25.61 0.15
C LEU A 230 6.42 24.50 -0.70
N ASN A 231 7.06 24.85 -1.82
CA ASN A 231 7.78 23.89 -2.65
C ASN A 231 9.00 23.29 -1.94
N LEU A 232 9.70 24.11 -1.14
CA LEU A 232 10.82 23.63 -0.32
C LEU A 232 10.33 22.64 0.75
N LEU A 233 9.21 22.94 1.42
CA LEU A 233 8.58 22.04 2.39
C LEU A 233 8.16 20.73 1.73
N LEU A 234 7.53 20.79 0.54
CA LEU A 234 7.16 19.58 -0.21
C LEU A 234 8.37 18.71 -0.53
N ARG A 235 9.49 19.33 -0.95
CA ARG A 235 10.74 18.60 -1.20
C ARG A 235 11.27 17.92 0.08
N GLN A 236 11.23 18.62 1.21
CA GLN A 236 11.65 18.06 2.50
C GLN A 236 10.75 16.92 2.97
N ILE A 237 9.44 17.01 2.72
CA ILE A 237 8.49 15.93 3.02
C ILE A 237 8.78 14.70 2.18
N LYS A 238 9.01 14.86 0.86
CA LYS A 238 9.42 13.76 -0.02
C LYS A 238 10.68 13.07 0.50
N GLN A 239 11.70 13.83 0.83
CA GLN A 239 12.95 13.29 1.39
C GLN A 239 12.73 12.53 2.71
N ALA A 240 11.90 13.04 3.63
CA ALA A 240 11.61 12.35 4.88
C ALA A 240 10.87 11.03 4.65
N ILE A 241 9.96 10.97 3.67
CA ILE A 241 9.19 9.78 3.33
C ILE A 241 10.05 8.73 2.62
N ASP A 242 10.95 9.15 1.73
CA ASP A 242 11.89 8.25 1.05
C ASP A 242 12.81 7.51 2.04
N LEU A 243 13.03 8.08 3.22
CA LEU A 243 13.86 7.48 4.28
C LEU A 243 13.09 6.54 5.21
N MET A 244 11.75 6.52 5.15
CA MET A 244 10.92 5.64 5.99
C MET A 244 10.89 4.20 5.48
N ARG A 245 10.95 3.24 6.42
CA ARG A 245 10.93 1.80 6.16
C ARG A 245 9.56 1.17 6.38
#